data_AF-A0A5B7ZMY9-F1
#
_entry.id   AF-A0A5B7ZMY9-F1
#
_cell.length_a   1.000
_cell.length_b   1.000
_cell.length_c   1.000
_cell.angle_alpha   90.00
_cell.angle_beta   90.00
_cell.angle_gamma   90.00
#
_symmetry.space_group_name_H-M   'P 1'
#
loop_
_entity.id
_entity.type
_entity.pdbx_description
1 polymer ?
#
loop_
_entity_poly.entity_id
_entity_poly.type
_entity_poly.pdbx_seq_one_letter_code
_entity_poly.pdbx_strand_id
1 'polypeptide(L)'
;MKIVVALLVIAAIVLVALSFQSRAAKRDLIWDIGHRKPLDPEKEYKFTFRITFQNKEQADQCASTEVTGFSSNVEATPNGERWAAIWTGTMKAEPTMFRNVLQAIRSAGQSSAAKDSEPLITASDPGSGVGILVDAAG
;
A
#
# COMPACT_ATOMS: atom_id res chain seq x y z
N MET A 1 15.16 45.32 23.69
CA MET A 1 14.21 44.32 24.21
C MET A 1 13.12 43.94 23.20
N LYS A 2 12.42 44.88 22.56
CA LYS A 2 11.34 44.60 21.59
C LYS A 2 11.77 43.78 20.36
N ILE A 3 12.99 43.99 19.85
CA ILE A 3 13.53 43.30 18.65
C ILE A 3 13.80 41.81 18.94
N VAL A 4 14.32 41.48 20.12
CA VAL A 4 14.63 40.10 20.51
C VAL A 4 13.34 39.29 20.69
N VAL A 5 12.30 39.91 21.28
CA VAL A 5 10.98 39.28 21.43
C VAL A 5 10.32 39.04 20.06
N ALA A 6 10.42 39.99 19.13
CA ALA A 6 9.90 39.81 17.78
C ALA A 6 10.58 38.65 17.02
N LEU A 7 11.91 38.51 17.15
CA LEU A 7 12.66 37.42 16.53
C LEU A 7 12.30 36.04 17.09
N LEU A 8 12.07 35.93 18.40
CA LEU A 8 11.67 34.67 19.03
C LEU A 8 10.25 34.25 18.61
N VAL A 9 9.33 35.19 18.44
CA VAL A 9 7.97 34.91 17.95
C VAL A 9 8.02 34.43 16.49
N ILE A 10 8.84 35.04 15.63
CA ILE A 10 9.02 34.58 14.25
C ILE A 10 9.62 33.18 14.21
N ALA A 11 10.65 32.91 15.02
CA ALA A 11 11.27 31.58 15.08
C ALA A 11 10.28 30.50 15.54
N ALA A 12 9.43 30.81 16.51
CA ALA A 12 8.38 29.89 16.97
C ALA A 12 7.32 29.64 15.89
N ILE A 13 6.90 30.67 15.15
CA ILE A 13 5.95 30.53 14.03
C ILE A 13 6.54 29.66 12.91
N VAL A 14 7.83 29.82 12.59
CA VAL A 14 8.53 28.99 11.59
C VAL A 14 8.64 27.53 12.04
N LEU A 15 8.99 27.28 13.30
CA LEU A 15 9.04 25.93 13.88
C LEU A 15 7.66 25.24 13.90
N VAL A 16 6.60 26.00 14.19
CA VAL A 16 5.22 25.51 14.12
C VAL A 16 4.82 25.22 12.66
N ALA A 17 5.13 26.09 11.72
CA ALA A 17 4.84 25.86 10.30
C ALA A 17 5.58 24.62 9.74
N LEU A 18 6.85 24.42 10.08
CA LEU A 18 7.65 23.25 9.70
C LEU A 18 7.11 21.95 10.32
N SER A 19 6.62 22.01 11.55
CA SER A 19 6.01 20.84 12.20
C SER A 19 4.63 20.50 11.63
N PHE A 20 3.83 21.50 11.21
CA PHE A 20 2.58 21.29 10.48
C PHE A 20 2.82 20.74 9.06
N GLN A 21 3.84 21.20 8.32
CA GLN A 21 4.21 20.63 7.01
C GLN A 21 4.74 19.20 7.11
N SER A 22 5.58 18.90 8.10
CA SER A 22 6.10 17.53 8.27
C SER A 22 5.00 16.53 8.69
N ARG A 23 3.96 16.99 9.39
CA ARG A 23 2.79 16.16 9.74
C ARG A 23 1.82 16.02 8.57
N ALA A 24 1.61 17.07 7.77
CA ALA A 24 0.79 16.99 6.56
C ALA A 24 1.39 16.00 5.55
N ALA A 25 2.71 16.06 5.29
CA ALA A 25 3.40 15.07 4.44
C ALA A 25 3.34 13.64 5.00
N LYS A 26 3.43 13.46 6.33
CA LYS A 26 3.24 12.14 6.98
C LYS A 26 1.79 11.63 6.94
N ARG A 27 0.83 12.50 6.67
CA ARG A 27 -0.62 12.26 6.71
C ARG A 27 -1.30 12.36 5.34
N ASP A 28 -0.54 12.41 4.24
CA ASP A 28 -1.01 12.01 2.90
C ASP A 28 -0.34 10.69 2.46
N LEU A 29 0.64 10.23 3.24
CA LEU A 29 1.38 8.98 3.06
C LEU A 29 0.70 7.73 3.68
N ILE A 30 -0.18 7.94 4.67
CA ILE A 30 -1.02 6.90 5.30
C ILE A 30 -2.22 6.54 4.37
N TRP A 31 -2.43 7.26 3.26
CA TRP A 31 -3.77 7.77 2.96
C TRP A 31 -4.44 7.47 1.63
N ASP A 32 -3.84 6.88 0.61
CA ASP A 32 -4.70 6.46 -0.50
C ASP A 32 -5.46 5.17 -0.16
N ILE A 33 -4.99 4.33 0.77
CA ILE A 33 -5.52 2.98 0.95
C ILE A 33 -5.28 2.48 2.40
N GLY A 34 -6.29 2.57 3.27
CA GLY A 34 -6.55 1.72 4.46
C GLY A 34 -5.48 1.41 5.51
N HIS A 35 -4.99 2.38 6.30
CA HIS A 35 -4.20 2.09 7.51
C HIS A 35 -4.75 2.76 8.78
N ARG A 36 -5.13 1.98 9.81
CA ARG A 36 -5.56 2.49 11.14
C ARG A 36 -4.38 3.01 11.99
N LYS A 37 -3.14 2.63 11.65
CA LYS A 37 -1.91 3.14 12.25
C LYS A 37 -0.88 3.36 11.14
N PRO A 38 -0.08 4.44 11.18
CA PRO A 38 1.02 4.62 10.25
C PRO A 38 1.98 3.44 10.38
N LEU A 39 2.26 2.76 9.26
CA LEU A 39 3.42 1.88 9.17
C LEU A 39 4.69 2.73 9.27
N ASP A 40 5.72 2.16 9.88
CA ASP A 40 7.03 2.80 10.00
C ASP A 40 7.77 2.64 8.66
N PRO A 41 8.07 3.72 7.91
CA PRO A 41 8.67 3.61 6.59
C PRO A 41 10.07 2.97 6.60
N GLU A 42 10.74 2.93 7.75
CA GLU A 42 12.06 2.28 7.89
C GLU A 42 11.97 0.77 8.15
N LYS A 43 10.77 0.24 8.44
CA LYS A 43 10.56 -1.17 8.71
C LYS A 43 10.08 -1.91 7.47
N GLU A 44 10.51 -3.15 7.37
CA GLU A 44 10.01 -4.09 6.38
C GLU A 44 8.73 -4.78 6.86
N TYR A 45 7.77 -4.87 5.96
CA TYR A 45 6.49 -5.54 6.18
C TYR A 45 6.26 -6.57 5.09
N LYS A 46 5.55 -7.64 5.46
CA LYS A 46 5.04 -8.60 4.49
C LYS A 46 3.74 -8.06 3.91
N PHE A 47 3.75 -7.75 2.62
CA PHE A 47 2.58 -7.33 1.86
C PHE A 47 2.01 -8.49 1.07
N THR A 48 0.69 -8.60 1.06
CA THR A 48 -0.05 -9.53 0.23
C THR A 48 -1.12 -8.78 -0.55
N PHE A 49 -1.08 -8.87 -1.87
CA PHE A 49 -2.03 -8.28 -2.81
C PHE A 49 -2.88 -9.40 -3.42
N ARG A 50 -4.18 -9.19 -3.60
CA ARG A 50 -5.12 -10.19 -4.10
C ARG A 50 -6.10 -9.58 -5.09
N ILE A 51 -6.18 -10.12 -6.29
CA ILE A 51 -7.22 -9.77 -7.28
C ILE A 51 -8.04 -11.03 -7.58
N THR A 52 -9.38 -10.89 -7.61
CA THR A 52 -10.29 -12.03 -7.82
C THR A 52 -10.91 -12.04 -9.21
N PHE A 53 -10.81 -13.17 -9.89
CA PHE A 53 -11.30 -13.44 -11.24
C PHE A 53 -12.41 -14.49 -11.20
N GLN A 54 -13.28 -14.47 -12.21
CA GLN A 54 -14.28 -15.52 -12.40
C GLN A 54 -13.62 -16.79 -12.94
N ASN A 55 -12.60 -16.64 -13.79
CA ASN A 55 -11.90 -17.75 -14.43
C ASN A 55 -10.46 -17.91 -13.88
N LYS A 56 -10.04 -19.16 -13.68
CA LYS A 56 -8.66 -19.55 -13.38
C LYS A 56 -7.67 -19.05 -14.43
N GLU A 57 -7.97 -19.18 -15.73
CA GLU A 57 -7.02 -18.76 -16.76
C GLU A 57 -6.71 -17.25 -16.70
N GLN A 58 -7.69 -16.43 -16.34
CA GLN A 58 -7.49 -14.99 -16.14
C GLN A 58 -6.63 -14.71 -14.91
N ALA A 59 -6.84 -15.46 -13.82
CA ALA A 59 -6.01 -15.37 -12.63
C ALA A 59 -4.56 -15.81 -12.91
N ASP A 60 -4.37 -16.89 -13.66
CA ASP A 60 -3.05 -17.38 -14.09
C ASP A 60 -2.34 -16.35 -14.97
N GLN A 61 -3.04 -15.76 -15.94
CA GLN A 61 -2.50 -14.67 -16.78
C GLN A 61 -2.11 -13.45 -15.94
N CYS A 62 -2.95 -13.05 -15.00
CA CYS A 62 -2.65 -11.94 -14.12
C CYS A 62 -1.40 -12.23 -13.27
N ALA A 63 -1.37 -13.38 -12.59
CA ALA A 63 -0.27 -13.83 -11.74
C ALA A 63 1.05 -14.05 -12.49
N SER A 64 1.03 -14.24 -13.81
CA SER A 64 2.24 -14.37 -14.63
C SER A 64 3.05 -13.07 -14.76
N THR A 65 2.46 -11.94 -14.36
CA THR A 65 3.18 -10.66 -14.32
C THR A 65 4.21 -10.68 -13.19
N GLU A 66 5.48 -10.62 -13.57
CA GLU A 66 6.57 -10.50 -12.62
C GLU A 66 6.52 -9.13 -11.91
N VAL A 67 6.50 -9.16 -10.58
CA VAL A 67 6.59 -7.99 -9.73
C VAL A 67 7.83 -8.17 -8.87
N THR A 68 8.81 -7.28 -9.04
CA THR A 68 10.11 -7.39 -8.36
C THR A 68 9.94 -7.50 -6.85
N GLY A 69 10.53 -8.53 -6.24
CA GLY A 69 10.47 -8.78 -4.80
C GLY A 69 9.18 -9.47 -4.32
N PHE A 70 8.31 -9.87 -5.24
CA PHE A 70 7.06 -10.58 -4.94
C PHE A 70 7.01 -11.94 -5.63
N SER A 71 6.54 -12.93 -4.89
CA SER A 71 6.12 -14.23 -5.44
C SER A 71 4.63 -14.18 -5.74
N SER A 72 4.20 -14.79 -6.85
CA SER A 72 2.79 -14.90 -7.20
C SER A 72 2.28 -16.34 -7.11
N ASN A 73 1.02 -16.50 -6.74
CA ASN A 73 0.32 -17.78 -6.82
C ASN A 73 -1.17 -17.57 -7.16
N VAL A 74 -1.82 -18.65 -7.60
CA VAL A 74 -3.25 -18.66 -7.92
C VAL A 74 -3.95 -19.66 -7.01
N GLU A 75 -5.01 -19.20 -6.35
CA GLU A 75 -5.78 -20.00 -5.40
C GLU A 75 -7.28 -19.87 -5.65
N ALA A 76 -8.04 -20.92 -5.39
CA ALA A 76 -9.50 -20.81 -5.35
C ALA A 76 -9.92 -20.00 -4.11
N THR A 77 -10.94 -19.16 -4.26
CA THR A 77 -11.60 -18.48 -3.14
C THR A 77 -12.30 -19.50 -2.22
N PRO A 78 -12.58 -19.19 -0.94
CA PRO A 78 -13.13 -20.16 0.02
C PRO A 78 -14.47 -20.79 -0.37
N ASN A 79 -15.28 -20.11 -1.19
CA ASN A 79 -16.53 -20.64 -1.74
C ASN A 79 -16.34 -21.41 -3.06
N GLY A 80 -15.13 -21.44 -3.62
CA GLY A 80 -14.79 -22.16 -4.86
C GLY A 80 -15.33 -21.53 -6.15
N GLU A 81 -16.05 -20.41 -6.05
CA GLU A 81 -16.73 -19.78 -7.18
C GLU A 81 -15.81 -18.87 -8.00
N ARG A 82 -14.71 -18.41 -7.39
CA ARG A 82 -13.76 -17.46 -8.00
C ARG A 82 -12.32 -17.91 -7.78
N TRP A 83 -11.44 -17.38 -8.60
CA TRP A 83 -9.99 -17.60 -8.53
C TRP A 83 -9.29 -16.31 -8.11
N ALA A 84 -8.24 -16.42 -7.32
CA ALA A 84 -7.49 -15.30 -6.80
C ALA A 84 -6.05 -15.36 -7.29
N ALA A 85 -5.60 -14.32 -8.00
CA ALA A 85 -4.18 -14.07 -8.20
C ALA A 85 -3.67 -13.33 -6.96
N ILE A 86 -2.64 -13.87 -6.34
CA ILE A 86 -2.10 -13.37 -5.07
C ILE A 86 -0.61 -13.11 -5.25
N TRP A 87 -0.14 -11.95 -4.81
CA TRP A 87 1.28 -11.61 -4.75
C TRP A 87 1.68 -11.42 -3.30
N THR A 88 2.75 -12.07 -2.89
CA THR A 88 3.30 -11.96 -1.54
C THR A 88 4.79 -11.65 -1.60
N GLY A 89 5.18 -10.62 -0.86
CA GLY A 89 6.56 -10.14 -0.81
C GLY A 89 6.81 -9.31 0.44
N THR A 90 8.09 -9.01 0.67
CA THR A 90 8.53 -8.15 1.77
C THR A 90 9.07 -6.86 1.18
N MET A 91 8.62 -5.72 1.71
CA MET A 91 9.16 -4.41 1.32
C MET A 91 9.03 -3.41 2.47
N LYS A 92 9.79 -2.32 2.40
CA LYS A 92 9.62 -1.20 3.31
C LYS A 92 8.25 -0.54 3.09
N ALA A 93 7.65 0.00 4.15
CA ALA A 93 6.43 0.80 4.05
C ALA A 93 6.70 2.23 3.51
N GLU A 94 7.52 2.32 2.46
CA GLU A 94 7.79 3.56 1.75
C GLU A 94 6.70 3.80 0.70
N PRO A 95 6.09 5.00 0.65
CA PRO A 95 4.95 5.26 -0.23
C PRO A 95 5.27 5.14 -1.72
N THR A 96 6.48 5.50 -2.14
CA THR A 96 6.88 5.40 -3.56
C THR A 96 7.01 3.94 -3.97
N MET A 97 7.62 3.11 -3.12
CA MET A 97 7.74 1.67 -3.34
C MET A 97 6.35 1.01 -3.37
N PHE A 98 5.48 1.36 -2.41
CA PHE A 98 4.11 0.87 -2.37
C PHE A 98 3.31 1.22 -3.62
N ARG A 99 3.33 2.49 -4.05
CA ARG A 99 2.64 2.93 -5.27
C ARG A 99 3.14 2.22 -6.52
N ASN A 100 4.45 2.02 -6.66
CA ASN A 100 5.03 1.34 -7.81
C ASN A 100 4.57 -0.12 -7.90
N VAL A 101 4.59 -0.84 -6.78
CA VAL A 101 4.11 -2.24 -6.71
C VAL A 101 2.62 -2.30 -6.99
N LEU A 102 1.82 -1.42 -6.36
CA LEU A 102 0.39 -1.36 -6.58
C LEU A 102 0.05 -1.07 -8.04
N GLN A 103 0.74 -0.13 -8.68
CA GLN A 103 0.54 0.20 -10.09
C GLN A 103 0.88 -0.98 -11.01
N ALA A 104 1.96 -1.70 -10.74
CA ALA A 104 2.31 -2.90 -11.50
C ALA A 104 1.21 -3.96 -11.41
N ILE A 105 0.70 -4.22 -10.20
CA ILE A 105 -0.37 -5.20 -9.95
C ILE A 105 -1.70 -4.74 -10.56
N ARG A 106 -2.05 -3.45 -10.45
CA ARG A 106 -3.25 -2.89 -11.11
C ARG A 106 -3.16 -3.03 -12.63
N SER A 107 -1.99 -2.76 -13.20
CA SER A 107 -1.75 -2.91 -14.65
C SER A 107 -1.90 -4.36 -15.10
N ALA A 108 -1.45 -5.32 -14.28
CA ALA A 108 -1.65 -6.75 -14.51
C ALA A 108 -3.12 -7.18 -14.44
N GLY A 109 -3.91 -6.59 -13.54
CA GLY A 109 -5.36 -6.84 -13.43
C GLY A 109 -6.16 -6.25 -14.58
N GLN A 110 -5.76 -5.07 -15.07
CA GLN A 110 -6.44 -4.38 -16.18
C GLN A 110 -6.24 -5.07 -17.53
N SER A 111 -5.09 -5.69 -17.77
CA SER A 111 -4.84 -6.47 -18.99
C SER A 111 -5.63 -7.78 -19.05
N SER A 112 -6.16 -8.25 -17.92
CA SER A 112 -6.78 -9.57 -17.73
C SER A 112 -8.27 -9.49 -17.41
N ALA A 113 -9.05 -8.66 -18.12
CA ALA A 113 -10.52 -8.63 -18.06
C ALA A 113 -11.17 -8.50 -16.65
N ALA A 114 -10.43 -8.11 -15.61
CA ALA A 114 -10.97 -7.76 -14.30
C ALA A 114 -11.35 -6.28 -14.27
N LYS A 115 -12.39 -5.89 -15.01
CA LYS A 115 -12.90 -4.51 -14.96
C LYS A 115 -13.55 -4.16 -13.62
N ASP A 116 -13.93 -5.16 -12.82
CA ASP A 116 -14.78 -4.98 -11.63
C ASP A 116 -14.14 -5.48 -10.32
N SER A 117 -12.82 -5.66 -10.26
CA SER A 117 -12.16 -6.17 -9.04
C SER A 117 -10.91 -5.38 -8.70
N GLU A 118 -11.06 -4.42 -7.77
CA GLU A 118 -9.94 -3.75 -7.14
C GLU A 118 -9.07 -4.75 -6.35
N PRO A 119 -7.74 -4.60 -6.34
CA PRO A 119 -6.87 -5.45 -5.55
C PRO A 119 -7.16 -5.26 -4.06
N LEU A 120 -7.49 -6.34 -3.39
CA LEU A 120 -7.48 -6.41 -1.93
C LEU A 120 -6.03 -6.49 -1.45
N ILE A 121 -5.62 -5.58 -0.57
CA ILE A 121 -4.24 -5.51 -0.12
C ILE A 121 -4.22 -5.75 1.40
N THR A 122 -3.22 -6.47 1.88
CA THR A 122 -2.98 -6.69 3.31
C THR A 122 -1.52 -6.49 3.64
N ALA A 123 -1.23 -5.91 4.81
CA ALA A 123 0.12 -5.71 5.31
C ALA A 123 0.26 -6.30 6.72
N SER A 124 1.33 -7.02 6.99
CA SER A 124 1.59 -7.65 8.28
C SER A 124 3.04 -7.50 8.71
N ASP A 125 3.27 -7.46 10.03
CA ASP A 125 4.62 -7.64 10.55
C ASP A 125 5.13 -9.02 10.12
N PRO A 126 6.41 -9.14 9.71
CA PRO A 126 6.99 -10.43 9.34
C PRO A 126 6.75 -11.48 10.44
N GLY A 127 6.07 -12.58 10.10
CA GLY A 127 5.77 -13.67 11.04
C GLY A 127 4.55 -13.48 11.94
N SER A 128 3.86 -12.33 11.92
CA SER A 128 2.67 -12.12 12.76
C SER A 128 1.40 -12.82 12.26
N GLY A 129 1.30 -13.10 10.95
CA GLY A 129 0.14 -13.73 10.34
C GLY A 129 -1.15 -12.88 10.32
N VAL A 130 -1.12 -11.66 10.90
CA VAL A 130 -2.27 -10.76 10.98
C VAL A 130 -2.08 -9.61 9.99
N GLY A 131 -2.81 -9.66 8.87
CA GLY A 131 -2.83 -8.61 7.87
C GLY A 131 -3.77 -7.46 8.26
N ILE A 132 -3.28 -6.23 8.26
CA ILE A 132 -4.11 -5.02 8.21
C ILE A 132 -4.63 -4.92 6.78
N LEU A 133 -5.95 -4.85 6.60
CA LEU A 133 -6.57 -4.62 5.30
C LEU A 133 -6.28 -3.20 4.84
N VAL A 134 -5.63 -3.10 3.68
CA VAL A 134 -5.21 -1.91 2.97
C VAL A 134 -6.23 -1.81 1.83
N ASP A 135 -7.34 -1.12 2.09
CA ASP A 135 -8.48 -1.02 1.16
C ASP A 135 -8.16 -0.09 -0.01
N ALA A 136 -8.19 -0.61 -1.24
CA ALA A 136 -7.66 0.05 -2.43
C ALA A 136 -8.62 1.01 -3.12
N ALA A 137 -9.36 1.80 -2.33
CA ALA A 137 -10.26 2.81 -2.84
C ALA A 137 -9.46 3.98 -3.44
N GLY A 138 -9.28 3.96 -4.76
CA GLY A 138 -8.67 5.04 -5.54
C GLY A 138 -8.54 4.69 -7.00
#